data_AF-A0A608WP70-F1
#
_entry.id   AF-A0A608WP70-F1
#
_cell.length_a   1.000
_cell.length_b   1.000
_cell.length_c   1.000
_cell.angle_alpha   90.00
_cell.angle_beta   90.00
_cell.angle_gamma   90.00
#
_symmetry.space_group_name_H-M   'P 1'
#
loop_
_entity.id
_entity.type
_entity.pdbx_description
1 polymer ?
#
loop_
_entity_poly.entity_id
_entity_poly.type
_entity_poly.pdbx_seq_one_letter_code
_entity_poly.pdbx_strand_id
1 'polypeptide(L)'
;MSELAKDLGITRQALYKWLSGENQPDDASKVQFITNLSNVADSFSKAGLNDAKLLVKMKAFNGRSLMDLIKEGEDWNKPVQVLIDEAKAMNAAAESTNYLASKAKPTDDWKSSISIPGTVEE
;
A
#
# COMPACT_ATOMS: atom_id res chain seq x y z
N MET A 1 -12.48 2.26 -4.61
CA MET A 1 -13.92 2.10 -4.30
C MET A 1 -14.49 0.76 -4.73
N SER A 2 -14.41 0.35 -6.00
CA SER A 2 -14.90 -0.98 -6.39
C SER A 2 -14.18 -2.15 -5.71
N GLU A 3 -12.87 -2.01 -5.47
CA GLU A 3 -12.08 -3.09 -4.85
C GLU A 3 -12.43 -3.25 -3.38
N LEU A 4 -12.59 -2.14 -2.65
CA LEU A 4 -13.00 -2.14 -1.25
C LEU A 4 -14.37 -2.82 -1.03
N ALA A 5 -15.32 -2.62 -1.94
CA ALA A 5 -16.60 -3.33 -1.89
C ALA A 5 -16.42 -4.85 -2.05
N LYS A 6 -15.53 -5.29 -2.97
CA LYS A 6 -15.19 -6.71 -3.13
C LYS A 6 -14.50 -7.26 -1.88
N ASP A 7 -13.57 -6.51 -1.32
CA ASP A 7 -12.81 -6.87 -0.12
C ASP A 7 -13.71 -7.03 1.12
N LEU A 8 -14.77 -6.23 1.20
CA LEU A 8 -15.79 -6.29 2.26
C LEU A 8 -16.91 -7.32 2.00
N GLY A 9 -16.90 -7.97 0.83
CA GLY A 9 -17.98 -8.87 0.41
C GLY A 9 -19.34 -8.19 0.26
N ILE A 10 -19.36 -6.88 -0.06
CA ILE A 10 -20.59 -6.09 -0.22
C ILE A 10 -20.74 -5.56 -1.66
N THR A 11 -21.94 -5.12 -2.00
CA THR A 11 -22.16 -4.42 -3.27
C THR A 11 -21.56 -3.02 -3.24
N ARG A 12 -21.15 -2.50 -4.40
CA ARG A 12 -20.71 -1.09 -4.52
C ARG A 12 -21.79 -0.12 -4.02
N GLN A 13 -23.06 -0.43 -4.32
CA GLN A 13 -24.21 0.37 -3.89
C GLN A 13 -24.31 0.42 -2.36
N ALA A 14 -24.09 -0.70 -1.67
CA ALA A 14 -24.07 -0.73 -0.20
C ALA A 14 -22.95 0.16 0.34
N LEU A 15 -21.74 0.08 -0.25
CA LEU A 15 -20.62 0.94 0.15
C LEU A 15 -20.94 2.44 -0.03
N TYR A 16 -21.60 2.83 -1.13
CA TYR A 16 -21.99 4.23 -1.34
C TYR A 16 -23.02 4.69 -0.32
N LYS A 17 -24.00 3.85 0.02
CA LYS A 17 -24.99 4.16 1.08
C LYS A 17 -24.36 4.32 2.45
N TRP A 18 -23.30 3.55 2.74
CA TRP A 18 -22.53 3.70 3.98
C TRP A 18 -21.78 5.02 4.01
N LEU A 19 -21.19 5.41 2.87
CA LEU A 19 -20.48 6.69 2.75
C LEU A 19 -21.42 7.90 2.83
N SER A 20 -22.63 7.80 2.27
CA SER A 20 -23.63 8.88 2.34
C SER A 20 -24.38 8.96 3.68
N GLY A 21 -24.16 7.99 4.58
CA GLY A 21 -24.86 7.90 5.87
C GLY A 21 -26.31 7.41 5.76
N GLU A 22 -26.76 7.02 4.57
CA GLU A 22 -28.10 6.48 4.33
C GLU A 22 -28.29 5.07 4.91
N ASN A 23 -27.21 4.34 5.12
CA ASN A 23 -27.23 3.01 5.72
C ASN A 23 -25.98 2.77 6.55
N GLN A 24 -26.05 1.90 7.55
CA GLN A 24 -24.88 1.49 8.33
C GLN A 24 -24.50 0.04 8.02
N PRO A 25 -23.26 -0.36 8.33
CA PRO A 25 -22.89 -1.77 8.27
C PRO A 25 -23.77 -2.58 9.22
N ASP A 26 -24.26 -3.70 8.71
CA ASP A 26 -25.08 -4.68 9.39
C ASP A 26 -24.28 -5.57 10.36
N ASP A 27 -22.96 -5.54 10.25
CA ASP A 27 -22.02 -6.35 11.03
C ASP A 27 -20.98 -5.46 11.73
N ALA A 28 -20.80 -5.68 13.04
CA ALA A 28 -19.81 -5.01 13.86
C ALA A 28 -18.37 -5.18 13.32
N SER A 29 -18.06 -6.33 12.70
CA SER A 29 -16.75 -6.58 12.09
C SER A 29 -16.47 -5.62 10.93
N LYS A 30 -17.49 -5.32 10.12
CA LYS A 30 -17.40 -4.39 8.98
C LYS A 30 -17.31 -2.94 9.45
N VAL A 31 -18.02 -2.58 10.51
CA VAL A 31 -17.85 -1.27 11.18
C VAL A 31 -16.40 -1.12 11.62
N GLN A 32 -15.88 -2.09 12.37
CA GLN A 32 -14.53 -2.04 12.91
C GLN A 32 -13.46 -2.01 11.81
N PHE A 33 -13.64 -2.77 10.74
CA PHE A 33 -12.78 -2.72 9.55
C PHE A 33 -12.72 -1.30 8.95
N ILE A 34 -13.88 -0.67 8.73
CA ILE A 34 -13.95 0.68 8.15
C ILE A 34 -13.32 1.71 9.09
N THR A 35 -13.61 1.62 10.39
CA THR A 35 -12.99 2.49 11.40
C THR A 35 -11.48 2.35 11.41
N ASN A 36 -10.95 1.13 11.40
CA ASN A 36 -9.52 0.87 11.34
C ASN A 36 -8.89 1.43 10.06
N LEU A 37 -9.52 1.20 8.91
CA LEU A 37 -9.04 1.72 7.63
C LEU A 37 -9.04 3.26 7.60
N SER A 38 -10.07 3.90 8.17
CA SER A 38 -10.13 5.36 8.31
C SER A 38 -8.98 5.88 9.17
N ASN A 39 -8.74 5.26 10.32
CA ASN A 39 -7.65 5.66 11.23
C ASN A 39 -6.26 5.49 10.58
N VAL A 40 -6.07 4.44 9.78
CA VAL A 40 -4.86 4.23 8.98
C VAL A 40 -4.69 5.31 7.93
N ALA A 41 -5.76 5.65 7.19
CA ALA A 41 -5.73 6.73 6.21
C ALA A 41 -5.40 8.09 6.86
N ASP A 42 -6.00 8.36 8.03
CA ASP A 42 -5.70 9.57 8.81
C ASP A 42 -4.24 9.59 9.28
N SER A 43 -3.67 8.45 9.66
CA SER A 43 -2.27 8.34 10.08
C SER A 43 -1.32 8.66 8.92
N PHE A 44 -1.59 8.13 7.72
CA PHE A 44 -0.82 8.47 6.53
C PHE A 44 -0.97 9.93 6.11
N SER A 45 -2.20 10.47 6.19
CA SER A 45 -2.49 11.88 5.89
C SER A 45 -1.73 12.83 6.85
N LYS A 46 -1.79 12.54 8.16
CA LYS A 46 -1.02 13.28 9.19
C LYS A 46 0.49 13.20 8.97
N ALA A 47 0.97 12.09 8.42
CA ALA A 47 2.39 11.91 8.09
C ALA A 47 2.80 12.61 6.78
N GLY A 48 1.87 13.20 6.03
CA GLY A 48 2.14 13.90 4.77
C GLY A 48 2.45 12.96 3.61
N LEU A 49 2.01 11.69 3.66
CA LEU A 49 2.31 10.70 2.64
C LEU A 49 1.24 10.68 1.55
N ASN A 50 1.64 10.94 0.31
CA ASN A 50 0.74 10.94 -0.86
C ASN A 50 0.46 9.53 -1.41
N ASP A 51 1.34 8.56 -1.11
CA ASP A 51 1.29 7.19 -1.65
C ASP A 51 0.58 6.18 -0.74
N ALA A 52 -0.30 6.65 0.14
CA ALA A 52 -1.02 5.82 1.11
C ALA A 52 -1.68 4.58 0.48
N LYS A 53 -2.26 4.72 -0.71
CA LYS A 53 -2.88 3.60 -1.46
C LYS A 53 -1.88 2.49 -1.82
N LEU A 54 -0.65 2.86 -2.16
CA LEU A 54 0.40 1.90 -2.49
C LEU A 54 0.91 1.21 -1.22
N LEU A 55 1.19 1.99 -0.17
CA LEU A 55 1.69 1.52 1.11
C LEU A 55 0.74 0.51 1.77
N VAL A 56 -0.57 0.77 1.76
CA VAL A 56 -1.58 -0.14 2.32
C VAL A 56 -1.58 -1.52 1.65
N LYS A 57 -1.25 -1.59 0.35
CA LYS A 57 -1.28 -2.82 -0.45
C LYS A 57 0.08 -3.52 -0.55
N MET A 58 1.15 -2.88 -0.10
CA MET A 58 2.50 -3.42 -0.18
C MET A 58 2.63 -4.65 0.73
N LYS A 59 3.23 -5.73 0.22
CA LYS A 59 3.48 -6.98 0.97
C LYS A 59 4.72 -6.86 1.86
N ALA A 60 4.65 -5.98 2.85
CA ALA A 60 5.75 -5.67 3.75
C ALA A 60 5.83 -6.57 5.00
N PHE A 61 4.80 -7.38 5.28
CA PHE A 61 4.68 -8.12 6.54
C PHE A 61 4.60 -9.63 6.29
N ASN A 62 5.74 -10.27 6.07
CA ASN A 62 5.84 -11.72 5.77
C ASN A 62 4.93 -12.16 4.60
N GLY A 63 4.93 -11.37 3.52
CA GLY A 63 4.08 -11.62 2.35
C GLY A 63 2.64 -11.12 2.48
N ARG A 64 2.23 -10.62 3.66
CA ARG A 64 0.95 -9.94 3.89
C ARG A 64 1.08 -8.43 3.77
N SER A 65 -0.01 -7.78 3.39
CA SER A 65 -0.12 -6.32 3.32
C SER A 65 -0.80 -5.75 4.56
N LEU A 66 -0.68 -4.43 4.77
CA LEU A 66 -1.42 -3.75 5.84
C LEU A 66 -2.94 -3.94 5.69
N MET A 67 -3.43 -3.97 4.45
CA MET A 67 -4.84 -4.29 4.15
C MET A 67 -5.26 -5.67 4.68
N ASP A 68 -4.39 -6.67 4.56
CA ASP A 68 -4.68 -8.03 5.03
C ASP A 68 -4.72 -8.08 6.56
N LEU A 69 -3.80 -7.39 7.24
CA LEU A 69 -3.80 -7.28 8.70
C LEU A 69 -5.08 -6.63 9.23
N ILE A 70 -5.54 -5.55 8.58
CA ILE A 70 -6.79 -4.86 8.96
C ILE A 70 -8.01 -5.77 8.73
N LYS A 71 -8.02 -6.56 7.64
CA LYS A 71 -9.10 -7.53 7.36
C LYS A 71 -9.17 -8.64 8.41
N GLU A 72 -8.02 -9.09 8.88
CA GLU A 72 -7.91 -10.14 9.91
C GLU A 72 -8.18 -9.60 11.33
N GLY A 73 -8.40 -8.28 11.48
CA GLY A 73 -8.62 -7.63 12.77
C GLY A 73 -7.37 -7.55 13.64
N GLU A 74 -6.19 -7.73 13.04
CA GLU A 74 -4.91 -7.60 13.75
C GLU A 74 -4.62 -6.12 14.10
N ASP A 75 -3.71 -5.92 15.05
CA ASP A 75 -3.25 -4.59 15.42
C ASP A 75 -2.45 -3.93 14.27
N TRP A 76 -3.05 -2.91 13.68
CA TRP A 76 -2.50 -2.16 12.55
C TRP A 76 -1.60 -0.99 12.99
N ASN A 77 -1.58 -0.60 14.27
CA ASN A 77 -0.87 0.61 14.73
C ASN A 77 0.64 0.52 14.53
N LYS A 78 1.24 -0.61 14.90
CA LYS A 78 2.69 -0.82 14.70
C LYS A 78 3.04 -0.96 13.21
N PRO A 79 2.35 -1.80 12.41
CA PRO A 79 2.56 -1.87 10.96
C PRO A 79 2.45 -0.52 10.24
N VAL A 80 1.45 0.32 10.55
CA VAL A 80 1.29 1.61 9.89
C VAL A 80 2.45 2.55 10.22
N GLN A 81 2.93 2.55 11.46
CA GLN A 81 4.07 3.38 11.86
C GLN A 81 5.36 2.96 11.15
N VAL A 82 5.61 1.65 11.03
CA VAL A 82 6.76 1.12 10.27
C VAL A 82 6.74 1.60 8.82
N LEU A 83 5.58 1.55 8.16
CA LEU A 83 5.46 2.04 6.78
C LEU A 83 5.65 3.56 6.67
N ILE A 84 5.20 4.32 7.67
CA ILE A 84 5.41 5.76 7.71
C ILE A 84 6.91 6.09 7.83
N ASP A 85 7.60 5.43 8.75
CA ASP A 85 9.02 5.67 9.00
C ASP A 85 9.86 5.29 7.77
N GLU A 86 9.55 4.15 7.16
CA GLU A 86 10.22 3.69 5.93
C GLU A 86 9.98 4.65 4.76
N ALA A 87 8.73 5.09 4.55
CA ALA A 87 8.41 6.03 3.47
C ALA A 87 9.13 7.37 3.64
N LYS A 88 9.23 7.86 4.88
CA LYS A 88 10.00 9.08 5.20
C LYS A 88 11.49 8.89 4.96
N ALA A 89 12.06 7.77 5.40
CA ALA A 89 13.47 7.44 5.17
C ALA A 89 13.78 7.35 3.67
N MET A 90 12.91 6.72 2.88
CA MET A 90 13.04 6.62 1.43
C MET A 90 13.00 8.00 0.76
N ASN A 91 12.05 8.87 1.13
CA ASN A 91 11.97 10.23 0.60
C ASN A 91 13.22 11.05 0.94
N ALA A 92 13.69 10.99 2.19
CA ALA A 92 14.92 11.67 2.60
C ALA A 92 16.16 11.18 1.85
N ALA A 93 16.26 9.87 1.60
CA ALA A 93 17.34 9.29 0.80
C ALA A 93 17.28 9.79 -0.66
N ALA A 94 16.09 9.83 -1.27
CA ALA A 94 15.88 10.36 -2.63
C ALA A 94 16.27 11.84 -2.75
N GLU A 95 15.95 12.66 -1.75
CA GLU A 95 16.35 14.06 -1.69
C GLU A 95 17.88 14.21 -1.55
N SER A 96 18.50 13.46 -0.62
CA SER A 96 19.94 13.53 -0.35
C SER A 96 20.81 13.11 -1.54
N THR A 97 20.30 12.24 -2.40
CA THR A 97 20.99 11.73 -3.59
C THR A 97 20.75 12.58 -4.83
N ASN A 98 20.03 13.71 -4.70
CA ASN A 98 19.63 14.61 -5.79
C ASN A 98 18.94 13.86 -6.95
N TYR A 99 18.28 12.73 -6.64
CA TYR A 99 17.63 11.85 -7.61
C TYR A 99 16.47 12.58 -8.32
N LEU A 100 15.83 13.54 -7.65
CA LEU A 100 14.79 14.41 -8.21
C LEU A 100 15.32 15.37 -9.28
N ALA A 101 16.61 15.70 -9.29
CA ALA A 101 17.25 16.52 -10.32
C ALA A 101 17.89 15.68 -11.45
N SER A 102 17.92 14.36 -11.32
CA SER A 102 18.44 13.46 -12.34
C SER A 102 17.56 13.50 -13.58
N LYS A 103 18.06 14.12 -14.65
CA LYS A 103 17.50 14.01 -16.01
C LYS A 103 17.88 12.71 -16.71
N ALA A 104 18.53 11.77 -16.01
CA ALA A 104 18.91 10.50 -16.60
C ALA A 104 17.64 9.71 -16.94
N LYS A 105 17.48 9.36 -18.21
CA LYS A 105 16.45 8.43 -18.66
C LYS A 105 16.67 7.10 -17.92
N PRO A 106 15.62 6.45 -17.38
CA PRO A 106 15.75 5.08 -16.90
C PRO A 106 16.33 4.22 -18.02
N THR A 107 17.49 3.60 -17.80
CA THR A 107 18.09 2.68 -18.77
C THR A 107 17.82 1.25 -18.33
N ASP A 108 17.43 0.42 -19.31
CA ASP A 108 17.22 -1.02 -19.14
C ASP A 108 18.53 -1.79 -19.41
N ASP A 109 19.69 -1.13 -19.41
CA ASP A 109 21.00 -1.76 -19.68
C ASP A 109 21.32 -2.90 -18.71
N TRP A 110 20.78 -2.84 -17.49
CA TRP A 110 20.88 -3.90 -16.48
C TRP A 110 20.05 -5.15 -16.81
N LYS A 111 19.12 -5.08 -17.77
CA LYS A 111 18.37 -6.23 -18.28
C LYS A 111 19.10 -6.94 -19.42
N SER A 112 20.41 -6.73 -19.59
CA SER A 112 21.19 -7.32 -20.68
C SER A 112 20.91 -8.81 -20.81
N SER A 113 20.10 -9.15 -21.80
CA SER A 113 19.74 -10.50 -22.24
C SER A 113 20.89 -11.14 -23.03
N ILE A 114 22.13 -10.85 -22.65
CA ILE A 114 23.30 -11.47 -23.24
C ILE A 114 23.50 -12.77 -22.47
N SER A 115 22.81 -13.81 -22.94
CA SER A 115 23.22 -15.19 -22.66
C SER A 115 24.69 -15.30 -23.03
N ILE A 116 25.56 -15.58 -22.05
CA ILE A 116 26.94 -15.97 -22.31
C ILE A 116 26.86 -17.20 -23.21
N PRO A 117 27.32 -17.16 -24.47
CA PRO A 117 27.32 -18.34 -25.32
C PRO A 117 28.21 -19.38 -24.64
N GLY A 118 27.64 -20.51 -24.24
CA GLY A 118 28.40 -21.62 -23.69
C GLY A 118 29.45 -22.04 -24.71
N THR A 119 30.71 -21.92 -24.34
CA THR A 119 31.84 -22.50 -25.07
C THR A 119 31.62 -24.01 -25.12
N VAL A 120 31.40 -24.55 -26.31
CA VAL A 120 31.46 -26.00 -26.52
C VAL A 120 32.94 -26.37 -26.42
N GLU A 121 33.33 -27.08 -25.37
CA GLU A 121 34.66 -27.68 -25.25
C GLU A 121 34.74 -28.88 -26.22
N GLU A 122 35.86 -28.97 -26.95
CA GLU A 122 36.19 -30.03 -27.93
C GLU A 122 36.39 -31.41 -27.29
#